data_AF-A0A7K3MXP6-F1
#
_entry.id   AF-A0A7K3MXP6-F1
#
_cell.length_a   1.000
_cell.length_b   1.000
_cell.length_c   1.000
_cell.angle_alpha   90.00
_cell.angle_beta   90.00
_cell.angle_gamma   90.00
#
_symmetry.space_group_name_H-M   'P 1'
#
loop_
_entity.id
_entity.type
_entity.pdbx_description
1 polymer ?
#
loop_
_entity_poly.entity_id
_entity_poly.type
_entity_poly.pdbx_seq_one_letter_code
_entity_poly.pdbx_strand_id
1 'polypeptide(L)' 'MREKTTGLKVTHTQVIVADFEGNRVLVYDLKGKLLQILSDKFNQPTDIEIVNGKMYVVNYKGKTISVFETQ' A
#
# COMPACT_ATOMS: atom_id res chain seq x y z
N MET A 1 20.64 -3.07 -11.49
CA MET A 1 19.79 -2.40 -10.47
C MET A 1 18.43 -3.06 -10.53
N ARG A 2 17.85 -3.52 -9.40
CA ARG A 2 16.42 -3.87 -9.39
C ARG A 2 15.66 -2.55 -9.29
N GLU A 3 14.87 -2.21 -10.29
CA GLU A 3 13.95 -1.07 -10.18
C GLU A 3 12.93 -1.39 -9.08
N LYS A 4 13.10 -0.75 -7.92
CA LYS A 4 12.19 -0.87 -6.80
C LYS A 4 10.96 -0.05 -7.15
N THR A 5 9.88 -0.71 -7.53
CA THR A 5 8.60 -0.05 -7.76
C THR A 5 7.91 0.12 -6.43
N THR A 6 7.68 1.37 -6.03
CA THR A 6 6.91 1.71 -4.83
C THR A 6 5.79 2.64 -5.24
N GLY A 7 4.55 2.26 -4.93
CA GLY A 7 3.36 3.07 -5.09
C GLY A 7 3.13 3.96 -3.87
N LEU A 8 2.54 5.13 -4.11
CA LEU A 8 2.18 6.12 -3.10
C LEU A 8 0.75 6.60 -3.35
N LYS A 9 -0.12 6.46 -2.34
CA LYS A 9 -1.47 7.02 -2.35
C LYS A 9 -1.61 8.02 -1.20
N VAL A 10 -2.09 9.22 -1.52
CA VAL A 10 -2.40 10.24 -0.51
C VAL A 10 -3.91 10.40 -0.41
N THR A 11 -4.42 10.37 0.83
CA THR A 11 -5.81 10.70 1.16
C THR A 11 -5.85 12.07 1.86
N HIS A 12 -7.04 12.51 2.28
CA HIS A 12 -7.19 13.74 3.06
C HIS A 12 -6.44 13.71 4.41
N THR A 13 -6.10 12.54 4.93
CA THR A 13 -5.53 12.38 6.28
C THR A 13 -4.28 11.53 6.34
N GLN A 14 -3.99 10.74 5.30
CA GLN A 14 -2.97 9.70 5.34
C GLN A 14 -2.12 9.67 4.07
N VAL A 15 -0.89 9.20 4.24
CA VAL A 15 0.01 8.81 3.15
C VAL A 15 0.23 7.31 3.24
N ILE A 16 -0.06 6.59 2.17
CA ILE A 16 -0.04 5.13 2.12
C ILE A 16 0.99 4.69 1.09
N VAL A 17 1.91 3.82 1.50
CA VAL A 17 3.08 3.41 0.71
C VAL A 17 3.07 1.90 0.49
N ALA A 18 3.23 1.45 -0.75
CA ALA A 18 3.52 0.06 -1.06
C ALA A 18 5.03 -0.19 -0.90
N ASP A 19 5.41 -0.91 0.15
CA ASP A 19 6.81 -1.29 0.41
C ASP A 19 7.09 -2.66 -0.22
N PHE A 20 7.56 -2.64 -1.47
CA PHE A 20 7.83 -3.81 -2.29
C PHE A 20 8.79 -4.81 -1.61
N GLU A 21 9.90 -4.31 -1.07
CA GLU A 21 10.93 -5.15 -0.45
C GLU A 21 10.50 -5.65 0.92
N GLY A 22 9.84 -4.79 1.71
CA GLY A 22 9.27 -5.16 3.00
C GLY A 22 8.04 -6.05 2.91
N ASN A 23 7.53 -6.32 1.70
CA ASN A 23 6.32 -7.09 1.42
C ASN A 23 5.12 -6.64 2.28
N ARG A 24 4.90 -5.33 2.35
CA ARG A 24 3.91 -4.71 3.25
C ARG A 24 3.39 -3.39 2.69
N VAL A 25 2.34 -2.87 3.31
CA VAL A 25 1.84 -1.51 3.10
C VAL A 25 2.03 -0.71 4.39
N LEU A 26 2.52 0.52 4.26
CA LEU A 26 2.79 1.42 5.37
C LEU A 26 1.81 2.60 5.31
N VAL A 27 1.21 2.96 6.44
CA VAL A 27 0.29 4.09 6.56
C VAL A 27 0.91 5.13 7.48
N TYR A 28 1.02 6.35 7.00
CA TYR A 28 1.53 7.51 7.71
C TYR A 28 0.45 8.59 7.83
N ASP A 29 0.59 9.49 8.80
CA ASP A 29 -0.12 10.77 8.74
C ASP A 29 0.54 11.71 7.73
N LEU A 30 -0.10 12.86 7.46
CA LEU A 30 0.43 13.88 6.54
C LEU A 30 1.72 14.57 7.04
N LYS A 31 2.15 14.31 8.28
CA LYS A 31 3.41 14.82 8.85
C LYS A 31 4.55 13.79 8.79
N GLY A 32 4.28 12.60 8.24
CA GLY A 32 5.25 11.51 8.12
C GLY A 32 5.38 10.62 9.36
N LYS A 33 4.49 10.74 10.35
CA LYS A 33 4.45 9.80 11.48
C LYS A 33 3.81 8.48 11.03
N LEU A 34 4.50 7.36 11.26
CA LEU A 34 3.95 6.04 10.97
C LEU A 34 2.76 5.75 11.90
N LEU A 35 1.61 5.45 11.30
CA LEU A 35 0.36 5.13 11.99
C LEU A 35 0.11 3.62 12.03
N GLN A 36 0.38 2.91 10.93
CA GLN A 36 0.05 1.50 10.80
C GLN A 36 0.98 0.78 9.80
N ILE A 37 1.17 -0.53 10.04
CA ILE A 37 1.81 -1.45 9.11
C ILE A 37 0.80 -2.56 8.78
N LEU A 38 0.60 -2.83 7.50
CA LEU A 38 -0.19 -3.96 7.01
C LEU A 38 0.78 -4.93 6.33
N SER A 39 1.01 -6.11 6.92
CA SER A 39 1.94 -7.12 6.38
C SER A 39 1.26 -8.34 5.80
N ASP A 40 -0.01 -8.54 6.12
CA ASP A 40 -0.70 -9.77 5.76
C ASP A 40 -1.31 -9.68 4.37
N LYS A 41 -1.17 -10.75 3.59
CA LYS A 41 -1.75 -10.91 2.25
C LYS A 41 -1.13 -10.01 1.16
N PHE A 42 0.12 -9.61 1.33
CA PHE A 42 0.90 -8.96 0.25
C PHE A 42 1.94 -9.90 -0.35
N ASN A 43 2.20 -9.71 -1.65
CA ASN A 43 3.27 -10.41 -2.36
C ASN A 43 3.92 -9.46 -3.37
N GLN A 44 4.88 -8.68 -2.87
CA GLN A 44 5.55 -7.58 -3.56
C GLN A 44 4.54 -6.54 -4.06
N PRO A 45 3.92 -5.78 -3.14
CA PRO A 45 2.96 -4.75 -3.50
C PRO A 45 3.66 -3.65 -4.30
N THR A 46 3.00 -3.12 -5.32
CA THR A 46 3.60 -2.15 -6.26
C THR A 46 2.81 -0.87 -6.42
N ASP A 47 1.48 -0.91 -6.33
CA ASP A 47 0.62 0.26 -6.45
C ASP A 47 -0.63 0.15 -5.57
N ILE A 48 -1.22 1.29 -5.23
CA ILE A 48 -2.36 1.43 -4.31
C ILE A 48 -3.36 2.43 -4.87
N GLU A 49 -4.63 2.04 -4.93
CA GLU A 49 -5.74 2.94 -5.27
C GLU A 49 -6.86 2.82 -4.23
N ILE A 50 -7.57 3.93 -3.97
CA ILE A 50 -8.71 3.96 -3.05
C ILE A 50 -9.91 4.54 -3.76
N VAL A 51 -10.97 3.74 -3.89
CA VAL A 51 -12.21 4.14 -4.53
C VAL A 51 -13.39 3.49 -3.83
N ASN A 52 -14.47 4.26 -3.62
CA ASN A 52 -15.73 3.80 -3.04
C ASN A 52 -15.58 3.02 -1.71
N GLY A 53 -14.76 3.55 -0.80
CA GLY A 53 -14.55 2.95 0.52
C GLY A 53 -13.69 1.68 0.50
N LYS A 54 -12.96 1.41 -0.59
CA LYS A 54 -12.10 0.24 -0.73
C LYS A 54 -10.70 0.62 -1.15
N MET A 55 -9.71 -0.02 -0.54
CA MET A 55 -8.30 0.06 -0.92
C MET A 55 -7.94 -1.17 -1.74
N TYR A 56 -7.37 -0.93 -2.91
CA TYR A 56 -6.88 -1.95 -3.84
C TYR A 56 -5.36 -1.89 -3.87
N VAL A 57 -4.70 -3.03 -3.70
CA VAL A 57 -3.25 -3.13 -3.71
C VAL A 57 -2.82 -4.15 -4.76
N VAL A 58 -2.00 -3.73 -5.71
CA VAL A 58 -1.49 -4.59 -6.79
C VAL A 58 -0.28 -5.39 -6.28
N ASN A 59 -0.39 -6.72 -6.26
CA ASN A 59 0.70 -7.62 -5.86
C ASN A 59 1.42 -8.17 -7.10
N TYR A 60 2.60 -7.63 -7.40
CA TYR A 60 3.34 -7.98 -8.61
C TYR A 60 3.68 -9.46 -8.70
N LYS A 61 4.27 -10.02 -7.65
CA LYS A 61 4.70 -11.43 -7.63
C LYS A 61 3.54 -12.39 -7.46
N GLY A 62 2.50 -11.97 -6.73
CA GLY A 62 1.29 -12.76 -6.54
C GLY A 62 0.39 -12.84 -7.77
N LYS A 63 0.50 -11.88 -8.70
CA LYS A 63 -0.46 -11.68 -9.82
C LYS A 63 -1.90 -11.54 -9.32
N THR A 64 -2.07 -10.87 -8.19
CA THR A 64 -3.36 -10.68 -7.51
C THR A 64 -3.56 -9.23 -7.11
N ILE A 65 -4.81 -8.86 -6.86
CA ILE A 65 -5.18 -7.59 -6.23
C ILE A 65 -5.71 -7.92 -4.83
N SER A 66 -5.10 -7.35 -3.80
CA SER A 66 -5.63 -7.41 -2.43
C SER A 66 -6.64 -6.27 -2.23
N VAL A 67 -7.79 -6.58 -1.64
CA VAL A 67 -8.88 -5.62 -1.42
C VAL A 67 -9.17 -5.53 0.07
N PHE A 68 -9.25 -4.30 0.58
CA PHE A 68 -9.56 -3.99 1.97
C PHE A 68 -10.68 -2.95 2.03
N GLU A 69 -11.60 -3.11 2.97
CA GLU A 69 -12.59 -2.07 3.27
C GLU A 69 -11.89 -0.95 4.07
N THR A 70 -12.10 0.29 3.67
CA THR A 70 -11.62 1.48 4.39
C THR A 70 -12.73 1.95 5.32
N GLN A 71 -12.41 2.16 6.60
CA GLN A 71 -13.34 2.72 7.58
C GLN A 71 -13.51 4.23 7.39
#